data_AF-A0A3D4MKI3-F1
#
_entry.id   AF-A0A3D4MKI3-F1
#
_cell.length_a   1.000
_cell.length_b   1.000
_cell.length_c   1.000
_cell.angle_alpha   90.00
_cell.angle_beta   90.00
_cell.angle_gamma   90.00
#
_symmetry.space_group_name_H-M   'P 1'
#
loop_
_entity.id
_entity.type
_entity.pdbx_description
1 polymer ?
#
loop_
_entity_poly.entity_id
_entity_poly.type
_entity_poly.pdbx_seq_one_letter_code
_entity_poly.pdbx_strand_id
1 'polypeptide(L)'
;MEKKTFKGEMKYLLSKIAFGIKSLFKKPIKLSNFFVVIAGIVHLIISTIQINTINTLSNQECGVVLFMFILVGLAAVFNATRFKEAKGPRVIFVVAVLAVVIGFGVWLLAIYFNAYTNQANANKGQIMKGVIVSILMLACYFVGVVGAIWAYIKRKKALSA
;
A
#
# COMPACT_ATOMS: atom_id res chain seq x y z
N MET A 1 4.54 -40.36 8.27
CA MET A 1 3.68 -39.73 9.31
C MET A 1 3.99 -38.24 9.46
N GLU A 2 3.98 -37.45 8.36
CA GLU A 2 4.62 -36.11 8.35
C GLU A 2 3.65 -34.94 8.03
N LYS A 3 2.49 -35.22 7.42
CA LYS A 3 1.48 -34.20 7.04
C LYS A 3 0.73 -33.55 8.23
N LYS A 4 0.69 -34.20 9.39
CA LYS A 4 -0.10 -33.70 10.55
C LYS A 4 0.62 -32.56 11.29
N THR A 5 1.95 -32.57 11.31
CA THR A 5 2.79 -31.59 12.00
C THR A 5 2.81 -30.23 11.28
N PHE A 6 2.92 -30.24 9.94
CA PHE A 6 2.92 -29.01 9.12
C PHE A 6 1.59 -28.23 9.19
N LYS A 7 0.46 -28.95 9.26
CA LYS A 7 -0.87 -28.32 9.39
C LYS A 7 -1.08 -27.69 10.77
N GLY A 8 -0.48 -28.27 11.82
CA GLY A 8 -0.48 -27.74 13.19
C GLY A 8 0.35 -26.48 13.33
N GLU A 9 1.58 -26.50 12.80
CA GLU A 9 2.48 -25.34 12.69
C GLU A 9 1.81 -24.20 11.91
N MET A 10 1.23 -24.47 10.75
CA MET A 10 0.56 -23.45 9.95
C MET A 10 -0.66 -22.84 10.66
N LYS A 11 -1.42 -23.64 11.43
CA LYS A 11 -2.51 -23.13 12.29
C LYS A 11 -1.98 -22.28 13.44
N TYR A 12 -0.87 -22.65 14.04
CA TYR A 12 -0.23 -21.91 15.12
C TYR A 12 0.30 -20.55 14.63
N LEU A 13 0.98 -20.53 13.48
CA LEU A 13 1.47 -19.32 12.82
C LEU A 13 0.31 -18.42 12.40
N LEU A 14 -0.75 -18.97 11.79
CA LEU A 14 -1.98 -18.21 11.46
C LEU A 14 -2.67 -17.65 12.70
N SER A 15 -2.71 -18.41 13.81
CA SER A 15 -3.25 -17.96 15.08
C SER A 15 -2.39 -16.83 15.69
N LYS A 16 -1.07 -16.93 15.59
CA LYS A 16 -0.12 -15.91 16.07
C LYS A 16 -0.20 -14.63 15.23
N ILE A 17 -0.38 -14.77 13.92
CA ILE A 17 -0.67 -13.67 12.99
C ILE A 17 -2.03 -13.04 13.32
N ALA A 18 -3.07 -13.85 13.55
CA ALA A 18 -4.40 -13.37 13.92
C ALA A 18 -4.43 -12.67 15.30
N PHE A 19 -3.65 -13.16 16.26
CA PHE A 19 -3.46 -12.55 17.57
C PHE A 19 -2.64 -11.26 17.48
N GLY A 20 -1.61 -11.24 16.63
CA GLY A 20 -0.85 -10.04 16.28
C GLY A 20 -1.73 -8.97 15.63
N ILE A 21 -2.61 -9.36 14.71
CA ILE A 21 -3.63 -8.49 14.08
C ILE A 21 -4.61 -7.97 15.14
N LYS A 22 -5.17 -8.85 16.00
CA LYS A 22 -6.06 -8.44 17.12
C LYS A 22 -5.39 -7.46 18.09
N SER A 23 -4.10 -7.65 18.37
CA SER A 23 -3.30 -6.73 19.19
C SER A 23 -3.02 -5.41 18.47
N LEU A 24 -2.81 -5.45 17.14
CA LEU A 24 -2.69 -4.28 16.27
C LEU A 24 -3.97 -3.42 16.27
N PHE A 25 -5.15 -4.04 16.32
CA PHE A 25 -6.44 -3.34 16.44
C PHE A 25 -6.60 -2.55 17.75
N LYS A 26 -5.86 -2.88 18.83
CA LYS A 26 -5.84 -2.04 20.05
C LYS A 26 -5.09 -0.72 19.86
N LYS A 27 -4.11 -0.67 18.94
CA LYS A 27 -3.27 0.50 18.62
C LYS A 27 -3.35 0.84 17.12
N PRO A 28 -4.38 1.57 16.66
CA PRO A 28 -4.68 1.81 15.24
C PRO A 28 -3.51 2.43 14.45
N ILE A 29 -2.64 3.20 15.12
CA ILE A 29 -1.42 3.78 14.53
C ILE A 29 -0.43 2.71 14.08
N LYS A 30 -0.20 1.68 14.91
CA LYS A 30 0.74 0.60 14.56
C LYS A 30 0.23 -0.23 13.39
N LEU A 31 -1.10 -0.40 13.30
CA LEU A 31 -1.74 -1.08 12.18
C LEU A 31 -1.63 -0.28 10.88
N SER A 32 -1.93 1.02 10.92
CA SER A 32 -1.71 1.93 9.77
C SER A 32 -0.26 1.88 9.28
N ASN A 33 0.72 2.03 10.19
CA ASN A 33 2.13 2.00 9.82
C ASN A 33 2.57 0.66 9.25
N PHE A 34 2.05 -0.46 9.77
CA PHE A 34 2.37 -1.79 9.27
C PHE A 34 1.90 -2.01 7.83
N PHE A 35 0.67 -1.60 7.51
CA PHE A 35 0.15 -1.70 6.14
C PHE A 35 0.88 -0.76 5.17
N VAL A 36 1.24 0.46 5.60
CA VAL A 36 2.01 1.38 4.77
C VAL A 36 3.42 0.84 4.52
N VAL A 37 4.07 0.23 5.52
CA VAL A 37 5.39 -0.41 5.35
C VAL A 37 5.33 -1.60 4.41
N ILE A 38 4.31 -2.46 4.54
CA ILE A 38 4.08 -3.57 3.60
C ILE A 38 3.90 -3.01 2.19
N ALA A 39 3.09 -1.96 2.01
CA ALA A 39 2.92 -1.31 0.71
C ALA A 39 4.27 -0.85 0.14
N GLY A 40 5.14 -0.21 0.94
CA GLY A 40 6.48 0.18 0.53
C GLY A 40 7.38 -0.98 0.08
N ILE A 41 7.36 -2.10 0.81
CA ILE A 41 8.13 -3.31 0.46
C ILE A 41 7.60 -3.92 -0.85
N VAL A 42 6.29 -3.98 -1.01
CA VAL A 42 5.63 -4.43 -2.24
C VAL A 42 6.01 -3.51 -3.41
N HIS A 43 6.10 -2.20 -3.17
CA HIS A 43 6.57 -1.20 -4.15
C HIS A 43 7.97 -1.51 -4.66
N LEU A 44 8.89 -1.87 -3.76
CA LEU A 44 10.27 -2.22 -4.10
C LEU A 44 10.37 -3.55 -4.85
N ILE A 45 9.66 -4.59 -4.41
CA ILE A 45 9.72 -5.92 -5.02
C ILE A 45 9.04 -5.95 -6.41
N ILE A 46 7.91 -5.24 -6.54
CA ILE A 46 7.07 -5.29 -7.75
C ILE A 46 7.45 -4.20 -8.77
N SER A 47 8.36 -3.30 -8.42
CA SER A 47 8.96 -2.33 -9.36
C SER A 47 9.45 -3.00 -10.66
N THR A 48 9.96 -4.24 -10.60
CA THR A 48 10.36 -5.04 -11.78
C THR A 48 9.19 -5.37 -12.72
N ILE A 49 8.02 -5.75 -12.19
CA ILE A 49 6.81 -6.02 -12.98
C ILE A 49 6.27 -4.73 -13.60
N GLN A 50 6.33 -3.61 -12.87
CA GLN A 50 5.91 -2.30 -13.39
C GLN A 50 6.87 -1.78 -14.46
N ILE A 51 8.19 -1.94 -14.30
CA ILE A 51 9.21 -1.62 -15.32
C ILE A 51 9.01 -2.46 -16.59
N ASN A 52 8.76 -3.75 -16.44
CA ASN A 52 8.46 -4.62 -17.58
C ASN A 52 7.18 -4.15 -18.30
N THR A 53 6.16 -3.74 -17.56
CA THR A 53 4.91 -3.18 -18.13
C THR A 53 5.18 -1.86 -18.88
N ILE A 54 6.05 -0.99 -18.37
CA ILE A 54 6.48 0.25 -19.06
C ILE A 54 7.21 -0.06 -20.36
N ASN A 55 8.16 -1.00 -20.35
CA ASN A 55 8.87 -1.41 -21.58
C ASN A 55 7.91 -1.90 -22.66
N THR A 56 6.76 -2.45 -22.25
CA THR A 56 5.68 -2.84 -23.17
C THR A 56 4.87 -1.64 -23.68
N LEU A 57 4.70 -0.59 -22.87
CA LEU A 57 3.91 0.60 -23.21
C LEU A 57 4.70 1.69 -23.97
N SER A 58 6.04 1.72 -23.85
CA SER A 58 6.98 2.69 -24.46
C SER A 58 6.50 4.15 -24.43
N ASN A 59 5.84 4.54 -23.34
CA ASN A 59 5.26 5.88 -23.19
C ASN A 59 6.01 6.61 -22.08
N GLN A 60 6.73 7.69 -22.43
CA GLN A 60 7.61 8.42 -21.51
C GLN A 60 6.85 8.94 -20.27
N GLU A 61 5.61 9.39 -20.45
CA GLU A 61 4.70 9.86 -19.39
C GLU A 61 4.40 8.77 -18.34
N CYS A 62 4.22 7.51 -18.77
CA CYS A 62 3.95 6.40 -17.85
C CYS A 62 5.14 6.13 -16.93
N GLY A 63 6.37 6.26 -17.46
CA GLY A 63 7.60 6.08 -16.69
C GLY A 63 7.75 7.13 -15.60
N VAL A 64 7.44 8.39 -15.92
CA VAL A 64 7.51 9.52 -14.97
C VAL A 64 6.48 9.36 -13.86
N VAL A 65 5.22 9.06 -14.20
CA VAL A 65 4.14 8.87 -13.20
C VAL A 65 4.46 7.69 -12.29
N LEU A 66 4.99 6.59 -12.83
CA LEU A 66 5.41 5.45 -12.01
C LEU A 66 6.54 5.83 -11.05
N PHE A 67 7.57 6.51 -11.55
CA PHE A 67 8.71 6.92 -10.75
C PHE A 67 8.28 7.84 -9.60
N MET A 68 7.42 8.82 -9.87
CA MET A 68 6.78 9.66 -8.86
C MET A 68 5.98 8.83 -7.84
N PHE A 69 5.17 7.87 -8.32
CA PHE A 69 4.40 6.99 -7.44
C PHE A 69 5.30 6.18 -6.49
N ILE A 70 6.44 5.69 -6.97
CA ILE A 70 7.44 4.99 -6.13
C ILE A 70 8.07 5.95 -5.11
N LEU A 71 8.55 7.12 -5.54
CA LEU A 71 9.22 8.08 -4.65
C LEU A 71 8.29 8.59 -3.55
N VAL A 72 7.08 9.01 -3.91
CA VAL A 72 6.09 9.49 -2.93
C VAL A 72 5.61 8.33 -2.05
N GLY A 73 5.46 7.13 -2.62
CA GLY A 73 5.14 5.91 -1.88
C GLY A 73 6.17 5.56 -0.80
N LEU A 74 7.46 5.65 -1.13
CA LEU A 74 8.56 5.47 -0.18
C LEU A 74 8.61 6.60 0.86
N ALA A 75 8.38 7.85 0.45
CA ALA A 75 8.27 8.97 1.38
C ALA A 75 7.12 8.77 2.40
N ALA A 76 5.98 8.23 1.96
CA ALA A 76 4.87 7.87 2.83
C ALA A 76 5.28 6.77 3.84
N VAL A 77 6.09 5.79 3.41
CA VAL A 77 6.63 4.72 4.27
C VAL A 77 7.58 5.27 5.32
N PHE A 78 8.50 6.15 4.94
CA PHE A 78 9.40 6.81 5.89
C PHE A 78 8.62 7.64 6.92
N ASN A 79 7.58 8.36 6.47
CA ASN A 79 6.70 9.10 7.37
C ASN A 79 5.94 8.17 8.33
N ALA A 80 5.41 7.06 7.85
CA ALA A 80 4.70 6.07 8.66
C ALA A 80 5.63 5.40 9.70
N THR A 81 6.86 5.02 9.34
CA THR A 81 7.81 4.41 10.29
C THR A 81 8.27 5.38 11.38
N ARG A 82 8.37 6.68 11.07
CA ARG A 82 8.68 7.75 12.03
C ARG A 82 7.47 8.18 12.87
N PHE A 83 6.28 7.69 12.56
CA PHE A 83 5.04 8.06 13.23
C PHE A 83 4.81 7.25 14.50
N LYS A 84 5.44 7.67 15.61
CA LYS A 84 5.30 7.03 16.94
C LYS A 84 4.12 7.54 17.76
N GLU A 85 3.63 8.75 17.48
CA GLU A 85 2.53 9.40 18.23
C GLU A 85 1.57 10.14 17.29
N ALA A 86 0.26 9.96 17.49
CA ALA A 86 -0.78 10.63 16.70
C ALA A 86 -0.99 12.09 17.10
N LYS A 87 0.05 12.93 17.06
CA LYS A 87 -0.09 14.39 17.27
C LYS A 87 -0.88 14.96 16.09
N GLY A 88 -1.91 15.76 16.37
CA GLY A 88 -2.83 16.31 15.37
C GLY A 88 -2.16 16.79 14.07
N PRO A 89 -1.19 17.72 14.11
CA PRO A 89 -0.52 18.21 12.91
C PRO A 89 0.25 17.12 12.14
N ARG A 90 0.77 16.11 12.85
CA ARG A 90 1.50 15.00 12.23
C ARG A 90 0.53 14.03 11.52
N VAL A 91 -0.65 13.78 12.08
CA VAL A 91 -1.67 12.94 11.41
C VAL A 91 -2.08 13.58 10.09
N ILE A 92 -2.38 14.88 10.11
CA ILE A 92 -2.81 15.63 8.92
C ILE A 92 -1.75 15.53 7.83
N PHE A 93 -0.47 15.71 8.18
CA PHE A 93 0.64 15.55 7.25
C PHE A 93 0.72 14.14 6.65
N VAL A 94 0.60 13.09 7.47
CA VAL A 94 0.60 11.69 6.99
C VAL A 94 -0.57 11.41 6.05
N VAL A 95 -1.78 11.87 6.40
CA VAL A 95 -2.97 11.71 5.56
C VAL A 95 -2.80 12.48 4.23
N ALA A 96 -2.24 13.68 4.26
CA ALA A 96 -1.96 14.46 3.05
C ALA A 96 -0.97 13.74 2.12
N VAL A 97 0.15 13.23 2.65
CA VAL A 97 1.13 12.46 1.85
C VAL A 97 0.50 11.19 1.29
N LEU A 98 -0.28 10.45 2.09
CA LEU A 98 -0.99 9.26 1.61
C LEU A 98 -2.02 9.58 0.51
N ALA A 99 -2.73 10.71 0.62
CA ALA A 99 -3.66 11.15 -0.41
C ALA A 99 -2.95 11.46 -1.74
N VAL A 100 -1.77 12.08 -1.69
CA VAL A 100 -0.94 12.32 -2.88
C VAL A 100 -0.50 11.00 -3.51
N VAL A 101 -0.06 10.01 -2.72
CA VAL A 101 0.29 8.67 -3.24
C VAL A 101 -0.90 8.01 -3.92
N ILE A 102 -2.09 8.07 -3.32
CA ILE A 102 -3.31 7.52 -3.91
C ILE A 102 -3.62 8.23 -5.24
N GLY A 103 -3.48 9.55 -5.31
CA GLY A 103 -3.66 10.32 -6.55
C GLY A 103 -2.77 9.84 -7.69
N PHE A 104 -1.47 9.68 -7.43
CA PHE A 104 -0.54 9.12 -8.42
C PHE A 104 -0.88 7.67 -8.80
N GLY A 105 -1.32 6.86 -7.84
CA GLY A 105 -1.73 5.48 -8.12
C GLY A 105 -3.00 5.38 -8.98
N VAL A 106 -4.00 6.24 -8.76
CA VAL A 106 -5.21 6.33 -9.61
C VAL A 106 -4.84 6.78 -11.03
N TRP A 107 -3.95 7.76 -11.16
CA TRP A 107 -3.47 8.21 -12.47
C TRP A 107 -2.77 7.07 -13.23
N LEU A 108 -1.87 6.35 -12.55
CA LEU A 108 -1.20 5.18 -13.12
C LEU A 108 -2.21 4.12 -13.59
N LEU A 109 -3.25 3.88 -12.78
CA LEU A 109 -4.32 2.93 -13.12
C LEU A 109 -5.07 3.36 -14.38
N ALA A 110 -5.37 4.65 -14.54
CA ALA A 110 -6.01 5.19 -15.73
C ALA A 110 -5.15 4.99 -16.99
N ILE A 111 -3.83 5.19 -16.89
CA ILE A 111 -2.90 4.95 -17.99
C ILE A 111 -2.88 3.46 -18.38
N TYR A 112 -2.84 2.56 -17.39
CA TYR A 112 -2.87 1.12 -17.66
C TYR A 112 -4.19 0.64 -18.28
N PHE A 113 -5.33 1.15 -17.82
CA PHE A 113 -6.63 0.85 -18.44
C PHE A 113 -6.69 1.37 -19.88
N ASN A 114 -6.26 2.60 -20.11
CA ASN A 114 -6.22 3.20 -21.45
C ASN A 114 -5.30 2.41 -22.39
N ALA A 115 -4.16 1.93 -21.92
CA ALA A 115 -3.27 1.09 -22.71
C ALA A 115 -3.85 -0.31 -22.97
N TYR A 116 -4.56 -0.90 -22.00
CA TYR A 116 -5.23 -2.18 -22.17
C TYR A 116 -6.30 -2.15 -23.27
N THR A 117 -7.06 -1.05 -23.37
CA THR A 117 -8.12 -0.89 -24.37
C THR A 117 -7.59 -0.48 -25.74
N ASN A 118 -6.56 0.38 -25.79
CA ASN A 118 -6.13 1.02 -27.04
C ASN A 118 -4.88 0.42 -27.69
N GLN A 119 -4.07 -0.39 -26.99
CA GLN A 119 -2.91 -1.04 -27.60
C GLN A 119 -3.24 -2.47 -28.08
N ALA A 120 -3.40 -2.62 -29.40
CA ALA A 120 -3.64 -3.92 -30.04
C ALA A 120 -2.42 -4.86 -30.00
N ASN A 121 -1.19 -4.31 -29.96
CA ASN A 121 0.07 -5.06 -30.02
C ASN A 121 0.73 -5.30 -28.65
N ALA A 122 0.16 -4.79 -27.56
CA ALA A 122 0.76 -4.92 -26.24
C ALA A 122 0.39 -6.25 -25.58
N ASN A 123 1.31 -6.81 -24.79
CA ASN A 123 1.07 -8.01 -24.00
C ASN A 123 0.03 -7.71 -22.88
N LYS A 124 -1.25 -7.91 -23.20
CA LYS A 124 -2.39 -7.65 -22.31
C LYS A 124 -2.26 -8.36 -20.95
N GLY A 125 -1.61 -9.52 -20.91
CA GLY A 125 -1.36 -10.26 -19.67
C GLY A 125 -0.38 -9.54 -18.73
N GLN A 126 0.60 -8.82 -19.27
CA GLN A 126 1.55 -8.03 -18.51
C GLN A 126 0.93 -6.75 -17.97
N ILE A 127 0.13 -6.06 -18.79
CA ILE A 127 -0.64 -4.87 -18.38
C ILE A 127 -1.61 -5.24 -17.25
N MET A 128 -2.32 -6.37 -17.37
CA MET A 128 -3.27 -6.82 -16.33
C MET A 128 -2.57 -7.10 -14.99
N LYS A 129 -1.36 -7.66 -15.01
CA LYS A 129 -0.55 -7.83 -13.78
C LYS A 129 -0.22 -6.47 -13.16
N GLY A 130 0.16 -5.47 -13.97
CA GLY A 130 0.40 -4.11 -13.52
C GLY A 130 -0.85 -3.45 -12.89
N VAL A 131 -2.02 -3.66 -13.48
CA VAL A 131 -3.33 -3.19 -12.98
C VAL A 131 -3.64 -3.82 -11.61
N ILE A 132 -3.58 -5.15 -11.50
CA ILE A 132 -3.89 -5.89 -10.26
C ILE A 132 -2.99 -5.42 -9.12
N VAL A 133 -1.69 -5.29 -9.39
CA VAL A 133 -0.71 -4.79 -8.41
C VAL A 133 -1.06 -3.37 -7.97
N SER A 134 -1.40 -2.48 -8.91
CA SER A 134 -1.70 -1.08 -8.59
C SER A 134 -2.95 -0.96 -7.73
N ILE A 135 -3.98 -1.78 -7.99
CA ILE A 135 -5.18 -1.87 -7.17
C ILE A 135 -4.86 -2.38 -5.76
N LEU A 136 -4.05 -3.44 -5.65
CA LEU A 136 -3.63 -3.99 -4.34
C LEU A 136 -2.89 -2.93 -3.51
N MET A 137 -2.00 -2.17 -4.15
CA MET A 137 -1.26 -1.09 -3.51
C MET A 137 -2.17 0.05 -3.05
N LEU A 138 -3.11 0.47 -3.90
CA LEU A 138 -4.13 1.45 -3.53
C LEU A 138 -4.91 1.01 -2.29
N ALA A 139 -5.33 -0.25 -2.24
CA ALA A 139 -6.06 -0.79 -1.10
C ALA A 139 -5.22 -0.71 0.19
N CYS A 140 -3.93 -1.04 0.14
CA CYS A 140 -3.04 -0.91 1.29
C CYS A 140 -2.88 0.54 1.76
N TYR A 141 -2.72 1.50 0.84
CA TYR A 141 -2.66 2.92 1.18
C TYR A 141 -3.97 3.44 1.77
N PHE A 142 -5.10 2.99 1.24
CA PHE A 142 -6.42 3.36 1.75
C PHE A 142 -6.65 2.88 3.19
N VAL A 143 -6.27 1.63 3.48
CA VAL A 143 -6.27 1.10 4.86
C VAL A 143 -5.34 1.92 5.76
N GLY A 144 -4.19 2.36 5.23
CA GLY A 144 -3.28 3.30 5.90
C GLY A 144 -3.97 4.60 6.32
N VAL A 145 -4.69 5.25 5.40
CA VAL A 145 -5.46 6.49 5.64
C VAL A 145 -6.53 6.28 6.69
N VAL A 146 -7.37 5.24 6.53
CA VAL A 146 -8.45 4.94 7.47
C VAL A 146 -7.89 4.68 8.87
N GLY A 147 -6.80 3.92 8.98
CA GLY A 147 -6.13 3.66 10.25
C GLY A 147 -5.55 4.92 10.90
N ALA A 148 -5.01 5.85 10.13
CA ALA A 148 -4.48 7.13 10.62
C ALA A 148 -5.62 8.04 11.14
N ILE A 149 -6.74 8.13 10.41
CA ILE A 149 -7.92 8.90 10.82
C ILE A 149 -8.54 8.30 12.08
N TRP A 150 -8.69 6.98 12.13
CA TRP A 150 -9.20 6.29 13.32
C TRP A 150 -8.36 6.59 14.56
N ALA A 151 -7.03 6.54 14.42
CA ALA A 151 -6.11 6.86 15.49
C ALA A 151 -6.28 8.30 16.01
N TYR A 152 -6.50 9.25 15.11
CA TYR A 152 -6.76 10.64 15.46
C TYR A 152 -8.07 10.83 16.23
N ILE A 153 -9.17 10.23 15.75
CA ILE A 153 -10.47 10.29 16.43
C ILE A 153 -10.38 9.67 17.83
N LYS A 154 -9.73 8.51 17.95
CA LYS A 154 -9.54 7.82 19.24
C LYS A 154 -8.73 8.67 20.22
N ARG A 155 -7.68 9.35 19.75
CA ARG A 155 -6.89 10.26 20.60
C ARG A 155 -7.70 11.49 21.02
N LYS A 156 -8.46 12.09 20.11
CA LYS A 156 -9.30 13.26 20.40
C LYS A 156 -10.31 12.95 21.50
N LYS A 157 -10.99 11.80 21.43
CA LYS A 157 -11.92 11.32 22.46
C LYS A 157 -11.25 11.10 23.83
N ALA A 158 -10.00 10.64 23.86
CA ALA A 158 -9.27 10.41 25.10
C ALA A 158 -8.69 11.69 25.74
N LEU A 159 -8.64 12.80 25.00
CA LEU A 159 -8.21 14.11 25.52
C LEU A 159 -9.40 14.99 25.96
N SER A 160 -10.62 14.62 25.56
CA SER A 160 -11.87 15.30 25.91
C SER A 160 -12.67 14.61 27.01
N ALA A 161 -12.11 13.54 27.60
CA ALA A 161 -12.65 12.79 28.73
C ALA A 161 -11.71 12.95 29.92
#